data_AF-Q0FHE8-F1
#
_entry.id   AF-Q0FHE8-F1
#
_cell.length_a   1.000
_cell.length_b   1.000
_cell.length_c   1.000
_cell.angle_alpha   90.00
_cell.angle_beta   90.00
_cell.angle_gamma   90.00
#
_symmetry.space_group_name_H-M   'P 1'
#
loop_
_entity.id
_entity.type
_entity.pdbx_description
1 polymer ?
#
loop_
_entity_poly.entity_id
_entity_poly.type
_entity_poly.pdbx_seq_one_letter_code
_entity_poly.pdbx_strand_id
1 'polypeptide(L)'
;MQIRYFGVTVVAYILAHGLTAMLITPLQARLLPDVTSFASLLYLPHGVRVLATWLLGRVAILPLCVGAFLSEWMFAGAGIGSVTEPVILISILVGAASAAVAFELMRAFGLNLYATERLRVHWKWLLLVGTLASVLNSVGQSLVFSGAILPEWSVVVLVVYAVGDLLGLIATTFILMLVFRWLRAERAHG
;
A
#
# COMPACT_ATOMS: atom_id res chain seq x y z
N MET A 1 -7.52 -19.11 12.48
CA MET A 1 -7.55 -18.59 11.08
C MET A 1 -7.01 -17.16 10.98
N GLN A 2 -7.37 -16.23 11.89
CA GLN A 2 -6.96 -14.81 11.83
C GLN A 2 -5.44 -14.55 12.02
N ILE A 3 -4.75 -15.27 12.91
CA ILE A 3 -3.30 -15.08 13.17
C ILE A 3 -2.42 -15.36 11.95
N ARG A 4 -2.77 -16.38 11.15
CA ARG A 4 -1.97 -16.73 9.96
C ARG A 4 -2.03 -15.62 8.91
N TYR A 5 -3.22 -15.05 8.66
CA TYR A 5 -3.37 -13.94 7.74
C TYR A 5 -2.75 -12.64 8.26
N PHE A 6 -2.72 -12.45 9.58
CA PHE A 6 -2.03 -11.33 10.22
C PHE A 6 -0.53 -11.37 9.88
N GLY A 7 0.16 -12.46 10.20
CA GLY A 7 1.60 -12.61 9.94
C GLY A 7 1.94 -12.51 8.46
N VAL A 8 1.14 -13.13 7.58
CA VAL A 8 1.33 -13.03 6.12
C VAL A 8 1.19 -11.59 5.64
N THR A 9 0.22 -10.83 6.14
CA THR A 9 0.02 -9.42 5.75
C THR A 9 1.21 -8.56 6.17
N VAL A 10 1.70 -8.74 7.41
CA VAL A 10 2.87 -8.02 7.93
C VAL A 10 4.10 -8.31 7.06
N VAL A 11 4.40 -9.59 6.81
CA VAL A 11 5.56 -10.00 6.01
C VAL A 11 5.43 -9.49 4.57
N ALA A 12 4.27 -9.63 3.95
CA ALA A 12 4.03 -9.14 2.59
C ALA A 12 4.25 -7.62 2.49
N TYR A 13 3.79 -6.87 3.49
CA TYR A 13 4.01 -5.43 3.54
C TYR A 13 5.50 -5.09 3.67
N ILE A 14 6.21 -5.73 4.59
CA ILE A 14 7.65 -5.52 4.81
C ILE A 14 8.44 -5.82 3.53
N LEU A 15 8.15 -6.92 2.85
CA LEU A 15 8.82 -7.28 1.60
C LEU A 15 8.52 -6.28 0.48
N ALA A 16 7.26 -5.87 0.32
CA ALA A 16 6.87 -4.89 -0.70
C ALA A 16 7.52 -3.53 -0.44
N HIS A 17 7.53 -3.08 0.83
CA HIS A 17 8.13 -1.82 1.22
C HIS A 17 9.65 -1.87 1.09
N GLY A 18 10.29 -2.93 1.59
CA GLY A 18 11.73 -3.13 1.47
C GLY A 18 12.21 -3.18 0.02
N LEU A 19 11.48 -3.87 -0.87
CA LEU A 19 11.78 -3.86 -2.31
C LEU A 19 11.65 -2.44 -2.90
N THR A 20 10.63 -1.71 -2.46
CA THR A 20 10.43 -0.32 -2.91
C THR A 20 11.56 0.57 -2.42
N ALA A 21 11.89 0.54 -1.13
CA ALA A 21 12.90 1.39 -0.50
C ALA A 21 14.34 1.06 -0.93
N MET A 22 14.67 -0.21 -1.11
CA MET A 22 16.06 -0.66 -1.32
C MET A 22 16.41 -0.85 -2.81
N LEU A 23 15.42 -1.01 -3.69
CA LEU A 23 15.65 -1.24 -5.12
C LEU A 23 14.95 -0.21 -6.00
N ILE A 24 13.63 -0.09 -5.88
CA ILE A 24 12.82 0.74 -6.81
C ILE A 24 13.19 2.22 -6.65
N THR A 25 13.11 2.77 -5.45
CA THR A 25 13.36 4.18 -5.18
C THR A 25 14.80 4.57 -5.51
N PRO A 26 15.85 3.82 -5.12
CA PRO A 26 17.23 4.14 -5.51
C PRO A 26 17.47 4.09 -7.02
N LEU A 27 16.84 3.15 -7.72
CA LEU A 27 16.94 3.07 -9.19
C LEU A 27 16.21 4.25 -9.85
N GLN A 28 15.01 4.60 -9.38
CA GLN A 28 14.27 5.76 -9.85
C GLN A 28 15.04 7.06 -9.61
N ALA A 29 15.69 7.21 -8.45
CA ALA A 29 16.49 8.40 -8.13
C ALA A 29 17.64 8.64 -9.13
N ARG A 30 18.18 7.58 -9.74
CA ARG A 30 19.23 7.69 -10.76
C ARG A 30 18.71 8.13 -12.13
N LEU A 31 17.45 7.83 -12.44
CA LEU A 31 16.84 8.06 -13.75
C LEU A 31 15.94 9.31 -13.78
N LEU A 32 15.23 9.56 -12.68
CA LEU A 32 14.19 10.57 -12.50
C LEU A 32 14.29 11.20 -11.09
N PRO A 33 15.41 11.86 -10.75
CA PRO A 33 15.64 12.40 -9.40
C PRO A 33 14.57 13.41 -8.98
N ASP A 34 14.14 14.29 -9.88
CA ASP A 34 13.14 15.33 -9.60
C ASP A 34 11.77 14.76 -9.23
N VAL A 35 11.40 13.60 -9.78
CA VAL A 35 10.14 12.93 -9.45
C VAL A 35 10.27 12.15 -8.14
N THR A 36 11.45 11.57 -7.91
CA THR A 36 11.72 10.71 -6.74
C THR A 36 11.73 11.48 -5.42
N SER A 37 11.99 12.79 -5.47
CA SER A 37 11.89 13.67 -4.30
C SER A 37 10.47 13.76 -3.74
N PHE A 38 9.45 13.53 -4.58
CA PHE A 38 8.04 13.55 -4.17
C PHE A 38 7.53 12.17 -3.75
N ALA A 39 7.71 11.16 -4.61
CA ALA A 39 7.28 9.79 -4.32
C ALA A 39 7.90 8.75 -5.28
N SER A 40 7.76 7.47 -4.91
CA SER A 40 8.08 6.35 -5.78
C SER A 40 6.95 6.12 -6.79
N LEU A 41 7.25 6.07 -8.08
CA LEU A 41 6.31 5.76 -9.17
C LEU A 41 5.90 4.28 -9.20
N LEU A 42 6.53 3.44 -8.40
CA LEU A 42 6.13 2.04 -8.26
C LEU A 42 6.06 1.68 -6.78
N TYR A 43 5.02 2.19 -6.11
CA TYR A 43 4.82 2.00 -4.68
C TYR A 43 4.06 0.71 -4.38
N LEU A 44 4.78 -0.41 -4.34
CA LEU A 44 4.22 -1.74 -4.11
C LEU A 44 3.38 -1.89 -2.81
N PRO A 45 3.71 -1.23 -1.68
CA PRO A 45 2.94 -1.35 -0.45
C PRO A 45 1.46 -1.00 -0.59
N HIS A 46 1.12 -0.09 -1.52
CA HIS A 46 -0.28 0.23 -1.81
C HIS A 46 -1.08 -0.98 -2.27
N GLY A 47 -0.50 -1.79 -3.17
CA GLY A 47 -1.12 -3.02 -3.62
C GLY A 47 -1.37 -4.00 -2.47
N VAL A 48 -0.45 -4.09 -1.51
CA VAL A 48 -0.62 -4.91 -0.30
C VAL A 48 -1.76 -4.39 0.56
N ARG A 49 -1.86 -3.08 0.78
CA ARG A 49 -2.97 -2.47 1.54
C ARG A 49 -4.32 -2.82 0.91
N VAL A 50 -4.48 -2.59 -0.40
CA VAL A 50 -5.73 -2.86 -1.12
C VAL A 50 -6.10 -4.34 -1.08
N LEU A 51 -5.15 -5.25 -1.33
CA LEU A 51 -5.40 -6.70 -1.35
C LEU A 51 -5.67 -7.26 0.05
N ALA A 52 -4.93 -6.81 1.06
CA ALA A 52 -5.14 -7.22 2.45
C ALA A 52 -6.51 -6.75 2.94
N THR A 53 -6.89 -5.50 2.67
CA THR A 53 -8.22 -4.98 2.99
C THR A 53 -9.31 -5.70 2.19
N TRP A 54 -9.08 -6.01 0.92
CA TRP A 54 -10.02 -6.80 0.12
C TRP A 54 -10.32 -8.15 0.76
N LEU A 55 -9.30 -8.82 1.30
CA LEU A 55 -9.41 -10.15 1.90
C LEU A 55 -9.92 -10.14 3.35
N LEU A 56 -9.43 -9.22 4.18
CA LEU A 56 -9.64 -9.21 5.64
C LEU A 56 -10.59 -8.09 6.11
N GLY A 57 -11.02 -7.22 5.20
CA GLY A 57 -11.80 -6.04 5.54
C GLY A 57 -11.04 -5.08 6.45
N ARG A 58 -11.77 -4.46 7.38
CA ARG A 58 -11.24 -3.51 8.37
C ARG A 58 -10.20 -4.13 9.31
N VAL A 59 -10.22 -5.46 9.49
CA VAL A 59 -9.24 -6.18 10.32
C VAL A 59 -7.82 -6.08 9.74
N ALA A 60 -7.67 -5.77 8.45
CA ALA A 60 -6.38 -5.55 7.82
C ALA A 60 -5.61 -4.34 8.39
N ILE A 61 -6.29 -3.35 8.99
CA ILE A 61 -5.65 -2.11 9.44
C ILE A 61 -4.53 -2.40 10.43
N LEU A 62 -4.78 -3.25 11.45
CA LEU A 62 -3.78 -3.54 12.47
C LEU A 62 -2.50 -4.21 11.92
N PRO A 63 -2.56 -5.33 11.16
CA PRO A 63 -1.35 -5.91 10.58
C PRO A 63 -0.66 -4.99 9.57
N LEU A 64 -1.40 -4.14 8.85
CA LEU A 64 -0.81 -3.14 7.96
C LEU A 64 -0.05 -2.06 8.75
N CYS A 65 -0.59 -1.57 9.87
CA CYS A 65 0.12 -0.65 10.76
C CYS A 65 1.40 -1.28 11.31
N VAL A 66 1.35 -2.54 11.76
CA VAL A 66 2.52 -3.25 12.27
C VAL A 66 3.57 -3.45 11.17
N GLY A 67 3.16 -3.88 9.98
CA GLY A 67 4.06 -4.04 8.83
C GLY A 67 4.69 -2.72 8.40
N ALA A 68 3.92 -1.63 8.38
CA ALA A 68 4.42 -0.29 8.06
C ALA A 68 5.42 0.21 9.11
N PHE A 69 5.09 0.12 10.40
CA PHE A 69 5.99 0.49 11.48
C PHE A 69 7.34 -0.25 11.40
N LEU A 70 7.29 -1.58 11.21
CA LEU A 70 8.51 -2.38 11.07
C LEU A 70 9.29 -2.01 9.80
N SER A 71 8.59 -1.70 8.71
CA SER A 71 9.25 -1.27 7.46
C SER A 71 9.98 0.06 7.63
N GLU A 72 9.33 1.06 8.24
CA GLU A 72 9.96 2.34 8.55
C GLU A 72 11.19 2.13 9.43
N TRP A 73 11.07 1.31 10.48
CA TRP A 73 12.19 1.01 11.37
C TRP A 73 13.36 0.30 10.68
N MET A 74 13.08 -0.59 9.74
CA MET A 74 14.12 -1.37 9.04
C MET A 74 14.76 -0.61 7.87
N PHE A 75 14.02 0.26 7.18
CA PHE A 75 14.42 0.79 5.86
C PHE A 75 14.52 2.32 5.80
N ALA A 76 13.93 3.08 6.72
CA ALA A 76 14.03 4.54 6.69
C ALA A 76 15.43 5.06 7.07
N GLY A 77 16.28 4.21 7.66
CA GLY A 77 17.66 4.55 8.05
C GLY A 77 17.77 5.48 9.25
N ALA A 78 16.66 6.09 9.68
CA ALA A 78 16.56 6.85 10.91
C ALA A 78 16.24 5.89 12.07
N GLY A 79 17.01 5.96 13.17
CA GLY A 79 16.86 5.05 14.31
C GLY A 79 15.44 5.05 14.92
N ILE A 80 15.17 4.13 15.84
CA ILE A 80 13.81 3.85 16.34
C ILE A 80 13.04 5.08 16.86
N GLY A 81 13.74 6.08 17.40
CA GLY A 81 13.13 7.33 17.88
C GLY A 81 12.36 8.09 16.80
N SER A 82 12.83 8.05 15.55
CA SER A 82 12.17 8.71 14.40
C SER A 82 10.84 8.06 14.02
N VAL A 83 10.76 6.73 14.10
CA VAL A 83 9.56 5.96 13.74
C VAL A 83 8.45 6.12 14.78
N THR A 84 8.83 6.40 16.02
CA THR A 84 7.88 6.68 17.12
C THR A 84 7.39 8.12 17.16
N GLU A 85 7.86 9.00 16.26
CA GLU A 85 7.36 10.36 16.20
C GLU A 85 5.85 10.37 15.88
N PRO A 86 5.05 11.21 16.57
CA PRO A 86 3.60 11.23 16.39
C PRO A 86 3.17 11.41 14.93
N VAL A 87 3.89 12.24 14.16
CA VAL A 87 3.59 12.47 12.74
C VAL A 87 3.75 11.19 11.90
N ILE A 88 4.79 10.38 12.16
CA ILE A 88 5.04 9.12 11.45
C ILE A 88 4.00 8.07 11.84
N LEU A 89 3.66 7.97 13.13
CA LEU A 89 2.63 7.04 13.61
C LEU A 89 1.25 7.37 13.00
N ILE A 90 0.90 8.66 12.91
CA ILE A 90 -0.33 9.10 12.25
C ILE A 90 -0.27 8.80 10.75
N SER A 91 0.86 9.07 10.08
CA SER A 91 1.06 8.74 8.66
C SER A 91 0.87 7.25 8.38
N ILE A 92 1.41 6.37 9.23
CA ILE A 92 1.23 4.92 9.15
C ILE A 92 -0.26 4.55 9.26
N LEU A 93 -0.96 5.11 10.25
CA LEU A 93 -2.37 4.84 10.47
C LEU A 93 -3.22 5.31 9.28
N VAL A 94 -2.97 6.52 8.77
CA VAL A 94 -3.64 7.08 7.59
C VAL A 94 -3.43 6.16 6.38
N GLY A 95 -2.18 5.75 6.14
CA GLY A 95 -1.84 4.84 5.05
C GLY A 95 -2.58 3.50 5.17
N ALA A 96 -2.55 2.87 6.35
CA ALA A 96 -3.21 1.60 6.61
C ALA A 96 -4.75 1.68 6.53
N ALA A 97 -5.34 2.80 6.97
CA ALA A 97 -6.79 3.00 7.00
C ALA A 97 -7.37 3.40 5.64
N SER A 98 -6.60 4.06 4.77
CA SER A 98 -7.05 4.60 3.48
C SER A 98 -7.81 3.58 2.61
N ALA A 99 -7.28 2.36 2.50
CA ALA A 99 -7.94 1.28 1.77
C ALA A 99 -9.25 0.86 2.45
N ALA A 100 -9.26 0.66 3.77
CA ALA A 100 -10.47 0.29 4.49
C ALA A 100 -11.58 1.35 4.32
N VAL A 101 -11.23 2.64 4.41
CA VAL A 101 -12.18 3.74 4.16
C VAL A 101 -12.70 3.68 2.72
N ALA A 102 -11.84 3.47 1.71
CA ALA A 102 -12.27 3.35 0.33
C ALA A 102 -13.28 2.20 0.12
N PHE A 103 -13.02 1.03 0.69
CA PHE A 103 -13.94 -0.11 0.60
C PHE A 103 -15.29 0.17 1.29
N GLU A 104 -15.27 0.82 2.45
CA GLU A 104 -16.49 1.18 3.17
C GLU A 104 -17.30 2.27 2.45
N LEU A 105 -16.65 3.23 1.78
CA LEU A 105 -17.33 4.19 0.91
C LEU A 105 -18.04 3.49 -0.24
N MET A 106 -17.35 2.58 -0.95
CA MET A 106 -17.97 1.79 -2.02
C MET A 106 -19.16 0.99 -1.50
N ARG A 107 -19.04 0.40 -0.31
CA ARG A 107 -20.13 -0.32 0.36
C ARG A 107 -21.30 0.60 0.71
N ALA A 108 -21.05 1.83 1.15
CA ALA A 108 -22.08 2.83 1.44
C ALA A 108 -22.89 3.20 0.17
N PHE A 109 -22.26 3.17 -1.01
CA PHE A 109 -22.92 3.31 -2.31
C PHE A 109 -23.54 2.01 -2.84
N GLY A 110 -23.67 0.98 -2.01
CA GLY A 110 -24.30 -0.30 -2.38
C GLY A 110 -23.37 -1.31 -3.08
N LEU A 111 -22.08 -1.00 -3.24
CA LEU A 111 -21.09 -1.87 -3.87
C LEU A 111 -20.22 -2.56 -2.82
N ASN A 112 -20.63 -3.74 -2.36
CA ASN A 112 -19.80 -4.56 -1.47
C ASN A 112 -18.69 -5.26 -2.26
N LEU A 113 -17.48 -4.69 -2.22
CA LEU A 113 -16.33 -5.15 -3.00
C LEU A 113 -15.39 -6.10 -2.25
N TYR A 114 -15.68 -6.44 -0.99
CA TYR A 114 -14.87 -7.38 -0.22
C TYR A 114 -14.83 -8.78 -0.84
N ALA A 115 -13.79 -9.56 -0.50
CA ALA A 115 -13.65 -10.93 -0.96
C ALA A 115 -14.86 -11.77 -0.50
N THR A 116 -15.45 -12.51 -1.44
CA THR A 116 -16.52 -13.48 -1.17
C THR A 116 -15.93 -14.89 -1.04
N GLU A 117 -16.71 -15.88 -0.62
CA GLU A 117 -16.27 -17.28 -0.44
C GLU A 117 -15.62 -17.88 -1.69
N ARG A 118 -16.00 -17.40 -2.89
CA ARG A 118 -15.43 -17.86 -4.16
C ARG A 118 -14.09 -17.18 -4.52
N LEU A 119 -13.59 -16.25 -3.70
CA LEU A 119 -12.34 -15.49 -3.87
C LEU A 119 -12.14 -14.94 -5.30
N ARG A 120 -13.24 -14.56 -5.99
CA ARG A 120 -13.17 -14.04 -7.35
C ARG A 120 -12.81 -12.55 -7.33
N VAL A 121 -11.60 -12.25 -7.79
CA VAL A 121 -11.15 -10.86 -7.96
C VAL A 121 -11.79 -10.26 -9.21
N HIS A 122 -12.62 -9.24 -9.02
CA HIS A 122 -13.09 -8.40 -10.11
C HIS A 122 -12.09 -7.26 -10.30
N TRP A 123 -11.12 -7.46 -11.19
CA TRP A 123 -9.98 -6.56 -11.41
C TRP A 123 -10.40 -5.10 -11.64
N LYS A 124 -11.48 -4.86 -12.41
CA LYS A 124 -12.01 -3.50 -12.62
C LYS A 124 -12.40 -2.80 -11.31
N TRP A 125 -13.10 -3.52 -10.43
CA TRP A 125 -13.54 -2.98 -9.13
C TRP A 125 -12.39 -2.84 -8.15
N LEU A 126 -11.42 -3.77 -8.19
CA LEU A 126 -10.21 -3.69 -7.37
C LEU A 126 -9.34 -2.48 -7.74
N LEU A 127 -9.18 -2.20 -9.04
CA LEU A 127 -8.49 -1.00 -9.51
C LEU A 127 -9.25 0.27 -9.13
N LEU A 128 -10.58 0.28 -9.25
CA LEU A 128 -11.39 1.44 -8.85
C LEU A 128 -11.24 1.76 -7.36
N VAL A 129 -11.44 0.78 -6.48
CA VAL A 129 -11.31 1.00 -5.03
C VAL A 129 -9.87 1.29 -4.63
N GLY A 130 -8.89 0.71 -5.33
CA GLY A 130 -7.47 1.03 -5.14
C GLY A 130 -7.11 2.46 -5.56
N THR A 131 -7.74 2.98 -6.61
CA THR A 131 -7.61 4.39 -7.02
C THR A 131 -8.17 5.30 -5.94
N LEU A 132 -9.38 5.00 -5.45
CA LEU A 132 -10.02 5.76 -4.37
C LEU A 132 -9.19 5.74 -3.09
N ALA A 133 -8.64 4.56 -2.72
CA ALA A 133 -7.74 4.41 -1.59
C ALA A 133 -6.48 5.28 -1.74
N SER A 134 -5.92 5.37 -2.94
CA SER A 134 -4.75 6.21 -3.20
C SER A 134 -5.05 7.70 -3.05
N VAL A 135 -6.21 8.17 -3.54
CA VAL A 135 -6.65 9.55 -3.34
C VAL A 135 -6.81 9.86 -1.84
N LEU A 136 -7.47 8.97 -1.10
CA LEU A 136 -7.64 9.11 0.35
C LEU A 136 -6.31 9.11 1.10
N ASN A 137 -5.39 8.22 0.71
CA ASN A 137 -4.04 8.17 1.26
C ASN A 137 -3.32 9.50 0.98
N SER A 138 -3.29 9.97 -0.26
CA SER A 138 -2.59 11.18 -0.65
C SER A 138 -3.12 12.43 0.05
N VAL A 139 -4.45 12.59 0.14
CA VAL A 139 -5.08 13.67 0.91
C VAL A 139 -4.69 13.57 2.39
N GLY A 140 -4.80 12.38 2.97
CA GLY A 140 -4.44 12.16 4.36
C GLY A 140 -2.96 12.47 4.65
N GLN A 141 -2.04 12.00 3.80
CA GLN A 141 -0.60 12.30 3.93
C GLN A 141 -0.33 13.80 3.78
N SER A 142 -0.99 14.47 2.83
CA SER A 142 -0.86 15.93 2.64
C SER A 142 -1.31 16.71 3.88
N LEU A 143 -2.36 16.26 4.58
CA LEU A 143 -2.81 16.86 5.83
C LEU A 143 -1.81 16.59 6.98
N VAL A 144 -1.32 15.35 7.10
CA VAL A 144 -0.34 14.95 8.12
C VAL A 144 0.96 15.75 7.99
N PHE A 145 1.42 15.96 6.76
CA PHE A 145 2.65 16.69 6.45
C PHE A 145 2.42 18.14 6.00
N SER A 146 1.23 18.71 6.28
CA SER A 146 0.85 20.07 5.84
C SER A 146 1.79 21.17 6.34
N GLY A 147 2.48 20.97 7.47
CA GLY A 147 3.51 21.89 7.97
C GLY A 147 4.88 21.76 7.26
N ALA A 148 5.08 20.73 6.43
CA ALA A 148 6.34 20.43 5.74
C ALA A 148 6.23 20.56 4.21
N ILE A 149 5.02 20.53 3.64
CA ILE A 149 4.79 20.63 2.19
C ILE A 149 4.36 22.05 1.82
N LEU A 150 5.10 22.70 0.92
CA LEU A 150 4.71 24.00 0.38
C LEU A 150 3.44 23.88 -0.49
N PRO A 151 2.49 24.84 -0.39
CA PRO A 151 1.21 24.77 -1.11
C PRO A 151 1.34 24.60 -2.63
N GLU A 152 2.39 25.15 -3.22
CA GLU A 152 2.65 25.13 -4.67
C GLU A 152 2.97 23.72 -5.22
N TRP A 153 3.52 22.81 -4.40
CA TRP A 153 3.87 21.44 -4.82
C TRP A 153 2.79 20.40 -4.49
N SER A 154 1.74 20.80 -3.77
CA SER A 154 0.69 19.90 -3.27
C SER A 154 -0.01 19.10 -4.38
N VAL A 155 -0.30 19.73 -5.52
CA VAL A 155 -0.96 19.07 -6.67
C VAL A 155 -0.02 18.06 -7.34
N VAL A 156 1.26 18.39 -7.47
CA VAL A 156 2.26 17.48 -8.06
C VAL A 156 2.45 16.26 -7.18
N VAL A 157 2.58 16.45 -5.86
CA VAL A 157 2.65 15.36 -4.88
C VAL A 157 1.45 14.44 -5.02
N LEU A 158 0.24 14.99 -5.02
CA LEU A 158 -0.99 14.21 -5.17
C LEU A 158 -0.99 13.34 -6.45
N VAL A 159 -0.57 13.90 -7.58
CA VAL A 159 -0.52 13.18 -8.86
C VAL A 159 0.55 12.08 -8.84
N VAL A 160 1.75 12.38 -8.34
CA VAL A 160 2.85 11.40 -8.30
C VAL A 160 2.51 10.24 -7.37
N TYR A 161 1.93 10.51 -6.19
CA TYR A 161 1.42 9.46 -5.30
C TYR A 161 0.33 8.63 -5.98
N ALA A 162 -0.65 9.27 -6.62
CA ALA A 162 -1.74 8.56 -7.30
C ALA A 162 -1.23 7.62 -8.40
N VAL A 163 -0.32 8.11 -9.25
CA VAL A 163 0.30 7.30 -10.31
C VAL A 163 1.14 6.17 -9.70
N GLY A 164 1.94 6.48 -8.69
CA GLY A 164 2.82 5.52 -8.02
C GLY A 164 2.06 4.37 -7.37
N ASP A 165 0.97 4.69 -6.69
CA ASP A 165 0.06 3.74 -6.06
C ASP A 165 -0.65 2.87 -7.10
N LEU A 166 -1.13 3.44 -8.21
CA LEU A 166 -1.79 2.68 -9.28
C LEU A 166 -0.86 1.67 -9.94
N LEU A 167 0.35 2.11 -10.30
CA LEU A 167 1.38 1.21 -10.85
C LEU A 167 1.78 0.16 -9.82
N GLY A 168 1.92 0.55 -8.56
CA GLY A 168 2.19 -0.35 -7.43
C GLY A 168 1.11 -1.42 -7.25
N LEU A 169 -0.16 -1.04 -7.34
CA LEU A 169 -1.29 -1.98 -7.26
C LEU A 169 -1.28 -2.97 -8.43
N ILE A 170 -1.11 -2.49 -9.65
CA ILE A 170 -1.05 -3.33 -10.85
C ILE A 170 0.14 -4.31 -10.75
N ALA A 171 1.31 -3.83 -10.36
CA ALA A 171 2.50 -4.67 -10.23
C ALA A 171 2.35 -5.71 -9.12
N THR A 172 1.90 -5.31 -7.93
CA THR A 172 1.71 -6.24 -6.79
C THR A 172 0.70 -7.34 -7.12
N THR A 173 -0.41 -6.99 -7.76
CA THR A 173 -1.43 -7.96 -8.19
C THR A 173 -0.90 -8.90 -9.28
N PHE A 174 -0.12 -8.39 -10.24
CA PHE A 174 0.53 -9.20 -11.26
C PHE A 174 1.57 -10.18 -10.68
N ILE A 175 2.45 -9.70 -9.78
CA ILE A 175 3.44 -10.52 -9.08
C ILE A 175 2.72 -11.64 -8.31
N LEU A 176 1.66 -11.32 -7.58
CA LEU A 176 0.91 -12.31 -6.82
C LEU A 176 0.27 -13.38 -7.72
N MET A 177 -0.24 -12.98 -8.89
CA MET A 177 -0.74 -13.91 -9.89
C MET A 177 0.34 -14.88 -10.36
N LEU A 178 1.55 -14.38 -10.66
CA LEU A 178 2.69 -15.21 -11.07
C LEU A 178 3.09 -16.20 -9.97
N VAL A 179 3.16 -15.74 -8.72
CA VAL A 179 3.48 -16.58 -7.55
C VAL A 179 2.44 -17.70 -7.41
N PHE A 180 1.14 -17.39 -7.45
CA PHE A 180 0.10 -18.42 -7.34
C PHE A 180 0.09 -19.38 -8.53
N ARG A 181 0.40 -18.91 -9.73
CA ARG A 181 0.53 -19.77 -10.91
C ARG A 181 1.67 -20.75 -10.76
N TRP A 182 2.82 -20.30 -10.28
CA TRP A 182 3.98 -21.15 -10.01
C TRP A 182 3.69 -22.18 -8.90
N LEU A 183 3.15 -21.74 -7.77
CA LEU A 183 2.78 -22.65 -6.66
C LEU A 183 1.76 -23.72 -7.08
N ARG A 184 0.87 -23.42 -8.03
CA ARG A 184 -0.07 -24.39 -8.58
C ARG A 184 0.63 -25.40 -9.51
N ALA A 185 1.60 -24.95 -10.30
CA ALA A 185 2.39 -25.82 -11.17
C ALA A 185 3.22 -26.82 -10.34
N GLU A 186 3.90 -26.36 -9.29
CA GLU A 186 4.68 -27.23 -8.39
C GLU A 186 3.81 -28.33 -7.75
N ARG A 187 2.60 -27.98 -7.29
CA ARG A 187 1.64 -28.96 -6.73
C ARG A 187 1.05 -29.93 -7.75
N ALA A 188 1.16 -29.65 -9.05
CA ALA A 188 0.72 -30.56 -10.10
C ALA A 188 1.83 -31.55 -10.50
N HIS A 189 3.08 -31.29 -10.09
CA HIS A 189 4.25 -32.10 -10.42
C HIS A 189 4.82 -32.91 -9.22
N GLY A 190 4.33 -32.69 -8.00
CA GLY A 190 4.69 -33.46 -6.80
C GLY A 190 3.49 -34.22 -6.24
#